data_AF-A0AAW0E5Z6-F1
#
_entry.id   AF-A0AAW0E5Z6-F1
#
_cell.length_a   1.000
_cell.length_b   1.000
_cell.length_c   1.000
_cell.angle_alpha   90.00
_cell.angle_beta   90.00
_cell.angle_gamma   90.00
#
_symmetry.space_group_name_H-M   'P 1'
#
loop_
_entity.id
_entity.type
_entity.pdbx_description
1 polymer ?
#
loop_
_entity_poly.entity_id
_entity_poly.type
_entity_poly.pdbx_seq_one_letter_code
_entity_poly.pdbx_strand_id
1 'polypeptide(L)'
;MVENSSAPRRSNRKPKPTQRESTPAAEHVPAKRKAKEDVDSAQQLRPLLQNSKSRLTKMDISDLINANSWQMLSPESQSRLTALLPPTAFSSFKPSIGQDHPAAVDSMNVDSKESDSVDSSFFSDSHFLAAAHTFQDHLFSGWMSDAHVEKVKKYEQGIRDGTLAAPWKDEVWERDNAKDEPPPALSQSSQARAGEAAELKLVDLAKNSVLREGDVLAYKRNFSNLNVVVEKDVIIQRIDPRTHSLTILIEPGTTRDLPAHLLIPGPSEPSAPTRSMTITSPSQLENGLLDVYGIDRTTRPNGNAWKSLTLWRWPGDSLELNSLDGQRGGRQIHGTLFYLRACYYEDR
;
A
#
# COMPACT_ATOMS: atom_id res chain seq x y z
N MET A 1 1.11 2.39 59.92
CA MET A 1 -0.05 3.32 59.98
C MET A 1 -0.10 4.07 58.66
N VAL A 2 -1.30 4.47 58.22
CA VAL A 2 -1.70 4.89 56.86
C VAL A 2 -2.07 3.69 55.97
N GLU A 3 -3.27 3.12 56.10
CA GLU A 3 -4.61 3.53 55.64
C GLU A 3 -5.00 2.87 54.31
N ASN A 4 -5.93 1.91 54.46
CA ASN A 4 -6.67 1.21 53.42
C ASN A 4 -7.56 2.17 52.64
N SER A 5 -7.56 2.08 51.31
CA SER A 5 -8.68 2.56 50.48
C SER A 5 -9.03 1.53 49.41
N SER A 6 -9.82 0.55 49.83
CA SER A 6 -10.47 -0.43 48.96
C SER A 6 -11.65 0.22 48.21
N ALA A 7 -11.53 0.38 46.90
CA ALA A 7 -12.62 0.82 46.03
C ALA A 7 -13.59 -0.35 45.70
N PRO A 8 -14.92 -0.16 45.76
CA PRO A 8 -15.88 -1.24 45.57
C PRO A 8 -16.15 -1.54 44.08
N ARG A 9 -15.90 -2.79 43.68
CA ARG A 9 -16.32 -3.37 42.38
C ARG A 9 -17.83 -3.59 42.37
N ARG A 10 -18.59 -2.81 41.59
CA ARG A 10 -20.01 -3.10 41.27
C ARG A 10 -20.08 -4.26 40.27
N SER A 11 -20.39 -5.46 40.78
CA SER A 11 -20.76 -6.64 40.00
C SER A 11 -22.28 -6.70 39.88
N ASN A 12 -22.82 -6.50 38.67
CA ASN A 12 -24.24 -6.76 38.37
C ASN A 12 -24.37 -8.17 37.78
N ARG A 13 -24.38 -9.19 38.65
CA ARG A 13 -24.73 -10.57 38.27
C ARG A 13 -26.13 -10.88 38.81
N LYS A 14 -27.14 -10.91 37.93
CA LYS A 14 -28.50 -11.35 38.29
C LYS A 14 -28.48 -12.86 38.60
N PRO A 15 -29.08 -13.33 39.71
CA PRO A 15 -29.14 -14.75 40.02
C PRO A 15 -30.11 -15.50 39.09
N LYS A 16 -29.69 -16.71 38.72
CA LYS A 16 -30.38 -17.70 37.89
C LYS A 16 -31.51 -18.33 38.70
N PRO A 17 -32.77 -18.40 38.22
CA PRO A 17 -33.84 -19.04 38.96
C PRO A 17 -33.65 -20.57 38.98
N THR A 18 -33.73 -21.08 40.20
CA THR A 18 -33.58 -22.46 40.65
C THR A 18 -34.63 -23.38 40.00
N GLN A 19 -34.17 -24.46 39.37
CA GLN A 19 -35.01 -25.58 38.98
C GLN A 19 -35.42 -26.38 40.23
N ARG A 20 -36.72 -26.66 40.36
CA ARG A 20 -37.26 -27.69 41.24
C ARG A 20 -37.71 -28.88 40.39
N GLU A 21 -37.00 -30.00 40.55
CA GLU A 21 -37.56 -31.37 40.50
C GLU A 21 -38.65 -31.49 41.59
N SER A 22 -39.73 -32.28 41.51
CA SER A 22 -39.97 -33.55 40.83
C SER A 22 -41.48 -33.95 40.89
N THR A 23 -41.86 -34.87 39.98
CA THR A 23 -42.95 -35.90 40.02
C THR A 23 -44.44 -35.51 39.80
N PRO A 24 -45.30 -36.44 39.31
CA PRO A 24 -45.08 -37.52 38.33
C PRO A 24 -46.18 -37.66 37.24
N ALA A 25 -45.82 -38.41 36.19
CA ALA A 25 -46.65 -39.23 35.29
C ALA A 25 -48.08 -38.78 34.94
N ALA A 26 -48.22 -38.20 33.75
CA ALA A 26 -49.48 -38.19 33.01
C ALA A 26 -49.23 -38.68 31.57
N GLU A 27 -50.03 -39.65 31.15
CA GLU A 27 -50.03 -40.32 29.85
C GLU A 27 -50.15 -39.31 28.70
N HIS A 28 -49.18 -39.33 27.78
CA HIS A 28 -49.24 -38.50 26.58
C HIS A 28 -49.75 -39.30 25.38
N VAL A 29 -50.97 -38.93 25.00
CA VAL A 29 -51.69 -39.26 23.76
C VAL A 29 -50.81 -39.02 22.51
N PRO A 30 -50.82 -39.90 21.50
CA PRO A 30 -50.06 -39.71 20.27
C PRO A 30 -50.56 -38.47 19.50
N ALA A 31 -49.69 -37.47 19.39
CA ALA A 31 -49.96 -36.24 18.65
C ALA A 31 -50.09 -36.53 17.14
N LYS A 32 -51.27 -36.24 16.58
CA LYS A 32 -51.51 -36.24 15.13
C LYS A 32 -50.51 -35.32 14.44
N ARG A 33 -49.65 -35.88 13.58
CA ARG A 33 -48.74 -35.15 12.70
C ARG A 33 -49.58 -34.26 11.77
N LYS A 34 -49.53 -32.94 11.98
CA LYS A 34 -50.01 -31.96 11.00
C LYS A 34 -49.13 -32.08 9.75
N ALA A 35 -49.77 -32.18 8.59
CA ALA A 35 -49.10 -32.13 7.29
C ALA A 35 -48.25 -30.86 7.21
N LYS A 36 -47.00 -30.99 6.76
CA LYS A 36 -46.14 -29.84 6.44
C LYS A 36 -46.81 -29.08 5.30
N GLU A 37 -47.33 -27.91 5.61
CA GLU A 37 -47.71 -26.89 4.64
C GLU A 37 -46.45 -26.53 3.83
N ASP A 38 -46.56 -26.50 2.49
CA ASP A 38 -45.48 -26.11 1.59
C ASP A 38 -45.19 -24.62 1.80
N VAL A 39 -44.35 -24.34 2.80
CA VAL A 39 -43.85 -22.98 3.06
C VAL A 39 -43.00 -22.56 1.88
N ASP A 40 -43.40 -21.46 1.25
CA ASP A 40 -42.69 -20.79 0.16
C ASP A 40 -41.19 -20.65 0.47
N SER A 41 -40.37 -21.34 -0.33
CA SER A 41 -38.91 -21.42 -0.16
C SER A 41 -38.25 -20.05 -0.03
N ALA A 42 -38.80 -19.01 -0.69
CA ALA A 42 -38.31 -17.64 -0.60
C ALA A 42 -38.43 -17.05 0.81
N GLN A 43 -39.49 -17.39 1.56
CA GLN A 43 -39.70 -16.90 2.91
C GLN A 43 -38.78 -17.57 3.93
N GLN A 44 -38.37 -18.81 3.67
CA GLN A 44 -37.39 -19.52 4.51
C GLN A 44 -35.97 -18.99 4.30
N LEU A 45 -35.64 -18.52 3.10
CA LEU A 45 -34.31 -18.01 2.76
C LEU A 45 -34.06 -16.59 3.27
N ARG A 46 -35.08 -15.74 3.37
CA ARG A 46 -34.95 -14.38 3.90
C ARG A 46 -34.27 -14.29 5.28
N PRO A 47 -34.71 -15.02 6.32
CA PRO A 47 -34.05 -14.96 7.63
C PRO A 47 -32.63 -15.53 7.59
N LEU A 48 -32.30 -16.40 6.62
CA LEU A 48 -30.93 -16.90 6.45
C LEU A 48 -30.02 -15.87 5.78
N LEU A 49 -30.54 -15.12 4.81
CA LEU A 49 -29.78 -14.17 3.99
C LEU A 49 -29.82 -12.72 4.49
N GLN A 50 -30.61 -12.40 5.51
CA GLN A 50 -30.72 -11.02 6.01
C GLN A 50 -30.36 -10.87 7.50
N ASN A 51 -30.32 -11.98 8.25
CA ASN A 51 -30.06 -11.93 9.69
C ASN A 51 -28.56 -12.06 9.98
N SER A 52 -28.01 -11.12 10.75
CA SER A 52 -26.61 -11.17 11.21
C SER A 52 -26.30 -12.38 12.09
N LYS A 53 -27.33 -12.98 12.71
CA LYS A 53 -27.22 -14.20 13.51
C LYS A 53 -27.49 -15.48 12.71
N SER A 54 -27.58 -15.38 11.38
CA SER A 54 -27.76 -16.54 10.51
C SER A 54 -26.66 -17.58 10.71
N ARG A 55 -26.98 -18.85 10.47
CA ARG A 55 -25.96 -19.92 10.49
C ARG A 55 -24.93 -19.74 9.37
N LEU A 56 -25.28 -19.03 8.31
CA LEU A 56 -24.39 -18.72 7.19
C LEU A 56 -23.17 -17.87 7.58
N THR A 57 -23.22 -17.12 8.70
CA THR A 57 -22.05 -16.34 9.17
C THR A 57 -21.05 -17.19 9.96
N LYS A 58 -21.40 -18.43 10.31
CA LYS A 58 -20.55 -19.34 11.10
C LYS A 58 -19.99 -20.50 10.30
N MET A 59 -20.54 -20.76 9.13
CA MET A 59 -20.07 -21.81 8.23
C MET A 59 -19.05 -21.23 7.26
N ASP A 60 -18.11 -22.04 6.80
CA ASP A 60 -17.24 -21.65 5.70
C ASP A 60 -18.05 -21.62 4.40
N ILE A 61 -18.05 -20.49 3.71
CA ILE A 61 -18.82 -20.33 2.47
C ILE A 61 -18.19 -21.11 1.31
N SER A 62 -16.88 -21.39 1.38
CA SER A 62 -16.16 -22.18 0.37
C SER A 62 -16.62 -23.65 0.37
N ASP A 63 -16.99 -24.19 1.54
CA ASP A 63 -17.58 -25.52 1.67
C ASP A 63 -19.00 -25.59 1.08
N LEU A 64 -19.73 -24.47 1.10
CA LEU A 64 -21.10 -24.40 0.60
C LEU A 64 -21.17 -24.14 -0.91
N ILE A 65 -20.30 -23.27 -1.44
CA ILE A 65 -20.29 -22.87 -2.84
C ILE A 65 -19.04 -23.44 -3.50
N ASN A 66 -19.13 -24.70 -3.90
CA ASN A 66 -18.07 -25.45 -4.58
C ASN A 66 -18.56 -26.09 -5.89
N ALA A 67 -17.62 -26.63 -6.68
CA ALA A 67 -17.93 -27.29 -7.94
C ALA A 67 -18.94 -28.45 -7.79
N ASN A 68 -18.91 -29.18 -6.67
CA ASN A 68 -19.85 -30.27 -6.40
C ASN A 68 -21.27 -29.74 -6.20
N SER A 69 -21.42 -28.67 -5.42
CA SER A 69 -22.71 -28.02 -5.18
C SER A 69 -23.30 -27.44 -6.47
N TRP A 70 -22.45 -26.92 -7.36
CA TRP A 70 -22.84 -26.42 -8.67
C TRP A 70 -23.40 -27.54 -9.57
N GLN A 71 -22.73 -28.69 -9.61
CA GLN A 71 -23.17 -29.87 -10.37
C GLN A 71 -24.49 -30.46 -9.84
N MET A 72 -24.82 -30.25 -8.57
CA MET A 72 -26.10 -30.68 -7.99
C MET A 72 -27.28 -29.77 -8.38
N LEU A 73 -27.05 -28.59 -8.95
CA LEU A 73 -28.12 -27.68 -9.38
C LEU A 73 -28.79 -28.17 -10.67
N SER A 74 -30.07 -27.78 -10.85
CA SER A 74 -30.76 -28.04 -12.11
C SER A 74 -30.13 -27.24 -13.27
N PRO A 75 -30.17 -27.76 -14.52
CA PRO A 75 -29.57 -27.06 -15.66
C PRO A 75 -30.18 -25.67 -15.88
N GLU A 76 -31.48 -25.50 -15.61
CA GLU A 76 -32.13 -24.18 -15.67
C GLU A 76 -31.54 -23.19 -14.65
N SER A 77 -31.24 -23.65 -13.44
CA SER A 77 -30.63 -22.81 -12.39
C SER A 77 -29.18 -22.46 -12.75
N GLN A 78 -28.44 -23.40 -13.32
CA GLN A 78 -27.09 -23.16 -13.82
C GLN A 78 -27.11 -22.08 -14.91
N SER A 79 -28.01 -22.16 -15.89
CA SER A 79 -28.13 -21.15 -16.96
C SER A 79 -28.49 -19.76 -16.44
N ARG A 80 -29.30 -19.66 -15.37
CA ARG A 80 -29.61 -18.37 -14.74
C ARG A 80 -28.42 -17.80 -13.99
N LEU A 81 -27.64 -18.65 -13.31
CA LEU A 81 -26.47 -18.24 -12.56
C LEU A 81 -25.30 -17.88 -13.48
N THR A 82 -25.11 -18.57 -14.60
CA THR A 82 -24.07 -18.21 -15.59
C THR A 82 -24.28 -16.81 -16.15
N ALA A 83 -25.52 -16.37 -16.32
CA ALA A 83 -25.81 -14.99 -16.77
C ALA A 83 -25.36 -13.90 -15.77
N LEU A 84 -25.10 -14.26 -14.50
CA LEU A 84 -24.63 -13.34 -13.46
C LEU A 84 -23.13 -13.45 -13.20
N LEU A 85 -22.45 -14.46 -13.75
CA LEU A 85 -21.02 -14.66 -13.57
C LEU A 85 -20.23 -13.73 -14.49
N PRO A 86 -19.04 -13.27 -14.06
CA PRO A 86 -18.17 -12.50 -14.93
C PRO A 86 -17.71 -13.34 -16.12
N PRO A 87 -17.42 -12.73 -17.28
CA PRO A 87 -16.93 -13.44 -18.46
C PRO A 87 -15.69 -14.30 -18.16
N THR A 88 -14.86 -13.90 -17.20
CA THR A 88 -13.66 -14.62 -16.76
C THR A 88 -13.93 -15.97 -16.08
N ALA A 89 -15.17 -16.25 -15.70
CA ALA A 89 -15.55 -17.52 -15.08
C ALA A 89 -15.70 -18.67 -16.09
N PHE A 90 -15.75 -18.35 -17.38
CA PHE A 90 -15.91 -19.32 -18.45
C PHE A 90 -14.55 -19.73 -19.01
N SER A 91 -14.38 -21.03 -19.26
CA SER A 91 -13.15 -21.56 -19.88
C SER A 91 -12.89 -20.99 -21.28
N SER A 92 -13.94 -20.50 -21.93
CA SER A 92 -13.90 -19.87 -23.26
C SER A 92 -13.36 -18.43 -23.24
N PHE A 93 -13.14 -17.84 -22.06
CA PHE A 93 -12.68 -16.45 -21.98
C PHE A 93 -11.23 -16.31 -22.43
N LYS A 94 -11.04 -15.55 -23.52
CA LYS A 94 -9.73 -15.10 -23.96
C LYS A 94 -9.59 -13.61 -23.63
N PRO A 95 -8.52 -13.20 -22.90
CA PRO A 95 -8.29 -11.79 -22.62
C PRO A 95 -8.12 -11.04 -23.94
N SER A 96 -9.11 -10.23 -24.30
CA SER A 96 -9.06 -9.41 -25.50
C SER A 96 -8.19 -8.19 -25.22
N ILE A 97 -7.11 -8.05 -25.97
CA ILE A 97 -6.30 -6.83 -25.96
C ILE A 97 -7.07 -5.75 -26.73
N GLY A 98 -7.06 -4.50 -26.24
CA GLY A 98 -7.70 -3.38 -26.92
C GLY A 98 -7.15 -3.16 -28.34
N GLN A 99 -8.01 -2.71 -29.26
CA GLN A 99 -7.66 -2.53 -30.68
C GLN A 99 -6.48 -1.58 -30.93
N ASP A 100 -6.22 -0.66 -29.99
CA ASP A 100 -5.12 0.30 -30.06
C ASP A 100 -3.76 -0.29 -29.63
N HIS A 101 -3.72 -1.55 -29.18
CA HIS A 101 -2.50 -2.17 -28.72
C HIS A 101 -1.71 -2.75 -29.91
N PRO A 102 -0.39 -2.51 -30.00
CA PRO A 102 0.43 -2.93 -31.15
C PRO A 102 0.54 -4.46 -31.32
N ALA A 103 0.13 -5.25 -30.32
CA ALA A 103 0.06 -6.71 -30.40
C ALA A 103 -1.27 -7.26 -30.96
N ALA A 104 -2.24 -6.40 -31.31
CA ALA A 104 -3.57 -6.81 -31.76
C ALA A 104 -3.61 -7.33 -33.22
N VAL A 105 -2.50 -7.29 -33.96
CA VAL A 105 -2.49 -7.44 -35.43
C VAL A 105 -2.45 -8.88 -35.95
N ASP A 106 -2.42 -9.91 -35.10
CA ASP A 106 -2.17 -11.28 -35.58
C ASP A 106 -3.06 -12.37 -34.93
N SER A 107 -4.37 -12.15 -34.98
CA SER A 107 -5.36 -13.14 -34.55
C SER A 107 -6.04 -13.77 -35.77
N MET A 108 -5.46 -14.85 -36.30
CA MET A 108 -6.13 -15.75 -37.25
C MET A 108 -7.41 -16.32 -36.59
N ASN A 109 -8.57 -15.90 -37.09
CA ASN A 109 -9.87 -16.24 -36.54
C ASN A 109 -10.22 -17.72 -36.80
N VAL A 110 -9.92 -18.60 -35.85
CA VAL A 110 -10.39 -19.98 -35.83
C VAL A 110 -11.50 -20.07 -34.78
N ASP A 111 -12.73 -19.78 -35.22
CA ASP A 111 -13.95 -19.90 -34.43
C ASP A 111 -14.21 -21.38 -34.08
N SER A 112 -13.71 -21.80 -32.92
CA SER A 112 -14.21 -23.00 -32.26
C SER A 112 -15.33 -22.56 -31.31
N LYS A 113 -16.56 -23.00 -31.57
CA LYS A 113 -17.67 -22.91 -30.61
C LYS A 113 -17.33 -23.79 -29.41
N GLU A 114 -16.55 -23.24 -28.48
CA GLU A 114 -16.29 -23.86 -27.19
C GLU A 114 -17.56 -23.72 -26.34
N SER A 115 -17.94 -24.82 -25.70
CA SER A 115 -19.06 -24.84 -24.76
C SER A 115 -18.78 -23.87 -23.62
N ASP A 116 -19.76 -23.00 -23.30
CA ASP A 116 -19.75 -22.12 -22.12
C ASP A 116 -19.90 -22.91 -20.82
N SER A 117 -18.94 -23.81 -20.56
CA SER A 117 -18.80 -24.46 -19.27
C SER A 117 -18.06 -23.53 -18.31
N VAL A 118 -18.60 -23.38 -17.10
CA VAL A 118 -17.91 -22.70 -15.99
C VAL A 118 -16.69 -23.53 -15.63
N ASP A 119 -15.52 -22.89 -15.52
CA ASP A 119 -14.32 -23.58 -15.08
C ASP A 119 -14.46 -23.95 -13.59
N SER A 120 -14.21 -25.21 -13.25
CA SER A 120 -14.18 -25.67 -11.86
C SER A 120 -13.17 -24.92 -10.98
N SER A 121 -12.10 -24.38 -11.58
CA SER A 121 -11.09 -23.58 -10.87
C SER A 121 -11.61 -22.24 -10.36
N PHE A 122 -12.70 -21.72 -10.97
CA PHE A 122 -13.31 -20.45 -10.60
C PHE A 122 -13.77 -20.42 -9.13
N PHE A 123 -14.32 -21.53 -8.63
CA PHE A 123 -14.76 -21.64 -7.24
C PHE A 123 -13.60 -21.62 -6.24
N SER A 124 -12.38 -21.89 -6.69
CA SER A 124 -11.16 -21.81 -5.89
C SER A 124 -10.34 -20.53 -6.13
N ASP A 125 -10.80 -19.63 -6.99
CA ASP A 125 -10.11 -18.35 -7.23
C ASP A 125 -10.13 -17.48 -5.97
N SER A 126 -8.99 -16.87 -5.67
CA SER A 126 -8.83 -15.94 -4.56
C SER A 126 -9.83 -14.78 -4.61
N HIS A 127 -10.18 -14.29 -5.81
CA HIS A 127 -11.10 -13.18 -5.97
C HIS A 127 -12.54 -13.60 -5.63
N PHE A 128 -12.94 -14.79 -6.07
CA PHE A 128 -14.26 -15.34 -5.76
C PHE A 128 -14.39 -15.62 -4.25
N LEU A 129 -13.38 -16.24 -3.64
CA LEU A 129 -13.37 -16.50 -2.20
C LEU A 129 -13.39 -15.20 -1.39
N ALA A 130 -12.60 -14.19 -1.79
CA ALA A 130 -12.62 -12.88 -1.15
C ALA A 130 -14.00 -12.23 -1.24
N ALA A 131 -14.67 -12.29 -2.41
CA ALA A 131 -16.02 -11.79 -2.58
C ALA A 131 -17.05 -12.54 -1.70
N ALA A 132 -16.91 -13.86 -1.60
CA ALA A 132 -17.78 -14.70 -0.77
C ALA A 132 -17.61 -14.41 0.72
N HIS A 133 -16.37 -14.25 1.21
CA HIS A 133 -16.12 -13.82 2.59
C HIS A 133 -16.62 -12.40 2.86
N THR A 134 -16.41 -11.48 1.92
CA THR A 134 -16.95 -10.11 2.01
C THR A 134 -18.47 -10.13 2.13
N PHE A 135 -19.15 -11.03 1.40
CA PHE A 135 -20.59 -11.22 1.53
C PHE A 135 -20.98 -11.73 2.93
N GLN A 136 -20.24 -12.69 3.51
CA GLN A 136 -20.46 -13.13 4.90
C GLN A 136 -20.26 -11.99 5.91
N ASP A 137 -19.24 -11.17 5.70
CA ASP A 137 -18.96 -10.00 6.56
C ASP A 137 -20.07 -8.96 6.46
N HIS A 138 -20.61 -8.73 5.25
CA HIS A 138 -21.78 -7.87 5.04
C HIS A 138 -23.03 -8.42 5.73
N LEU A 139 -23.25 -9.75 5.69
CA LEU A 139 -24.32 -10.39 6.45
C LEU A 139 -24.15 -10.19 7.95
N PHE A 140 -22.94 -10.45 8.48
CA PHE A 140 -22.62 -10.30 9.90
C PHE A 140 -22.79 -8.85 10.37
N SER A 141 -22.34 -7.89 9.57
CA SER A 141 -22.46 -6.45 9.83
C SER A 141 -23.89 -5.93 9.67
N GLY A 142 -24.82 -6.75 9.18
CA GLY A 142 -26.22 -6.37 8.98
C GLY A 142 -26.44 -5.41 7.80
N TRP A 143 -25.52 -5.35 6.84
CA TRP A 143 -25.67 -4.52 5.63
C TRP A 143 -26.86 -4.94 4.78
N MET A 144 -27.19 -6.23 4.76
CA MET A 144 -28.37 -6.76 4.06
C MET A 144 -29.67 -6.67 4.87
N SER A 145 -29.65 -6.03 6.05
CA SER A 145 -30.87 -5.84 6.85
C SER A 145 -31.80 -4.81 6.19
N ASP A 146 -33.11 -5.01 6.32
CA ASP A 146 -34.12 -4.10 5.74
C ASP A 146 -33.89 -2.65 6.22
N ALA A 147 -33.49 -2.48 7.48
CA ALA A 147 -33.17 -1.17 8.05
C ALA A 147 -31.98 -0.47 7.36
N HIS A 148 -30.98 -1.22 6.87
CA HIS A 148 -29.86 -0.64 6.12
C HIS A 148 -30.28 -0.35 4.67
N VAL A 149 -31.01 -1.26 4.04
CA VAL A 149 -31.55 -1.07 2.68
C VAL A 149 -32.43 0.17 2.59
N GLU A 150 -33.28 0.43 3.59
CA GLU A 150 -34.09 1.65 3.68
C GLU A 150 -33.24 2.92 3.81
N LYS A 151 -32.16 2.88 4.60
CA LYS A 151 -31.22 4.00 4.73
C LYS A 151 -30.52 4.29 3.41
N VAL A 152 -30.03 3.26 2.71
CA VAL A 152 -29.38 3.41 1.40
C VAL A 152 -30.36 3.99 0.38
N LYS A 153 -31.59 3.47 0.30
CA LYS A 153 -32.63 4.02 -0.59
C LYS A 153 -32.94 5.48 -0.30
N LYS A 154 -33.08 5.85 0.98
CA LYS A 154 -33.31 7.24 1.38
C LYS A 154 -32.15 8.14 0.99
N TYR A 155 -30.93 7.64 1.11
CA TYR A 155 -29.72 8.37 0.73
C TYR A 155 -29.61 8.53 -0.80
N GLU A 156 -29.85 7.47 -1.57
CA GLU A 156 -29.91 7.54 -3.04
C GLU A 156 -30.99 8.51 -3.53
N GLN A 157 -32.17 8.51 -2.89
CA GLN A 157 -33.23 9.49 -3.16
C GLN A 157 -32.76 10.90 -2.85
N GLY A 158 -32.11 11.12 -1.70
CA GLY A 158 -31.56 12.43 -1.36
C GLY A 158 -30.50 12.94 -2.34
N ILE A 159 -29.68 12.05 -2.89
CA ILE A 159 -28.72 12.38 -3.96
C ILE A 159 -29.45 12.78 -5.25
N ARG A 160 -30.46 12.00 -5.67
CA ARG A 160 -31.27 12.32 -6.86
C ARG A 160 -32.02 13.63 -6.73
N ASP A 161 -32.53 13.91 -5.54
CA ASP A 161 -33.25 15.14 -5.21
C ASP A 161 -32.30 16.33 -4.98
N GLY A 162 -30.98 16.10 -4.92
CA GLY A 162 -29.95 17.10 -4.65
C GLY A 162 -29.95 17.66 -3.23
N THR A 163 -30.72 17.04 -2.32
CA THR A 163 -30.82 17.45 -0.90
C THR A 163 -29.68 16.89 -0.05
N LEU A 164 -29.11 15.76 -0.47
CA LEU A 164 -27.96 15.13 0.16
C LEU A 164 -26.84 14.99 -0.87
N ALA A 165 -25.68 15.56 -0.58
CA ALA A 165 -24.45 15.27 -1.32
C ALA A 165 -23.68 14.20 -0.55
N ALA A 166 -23.14 13.22 -1.28
CA ALA A 166 -22.11 12.39 -0.70
C ALA A 166 -20.90 13.28 -0.40
N PRO A 167 -20.42 13.33 0.85
CA PRO A 167 -19.26 14.13 1.16
C PRO A 167 -18.11 13.61 0.32
N TRP A 168 -17.36 14.51 -0.30
CA TRP A 168 -16.23 14.10 -1.13
C TRP A 168 -15.23 13.36 -0.24
N LYS A 169 -14.57 12.35 -0.79
CA LYS A 169 -13.55 11.56 -0.08
C LYS A 169 -12.55 12.48 0.63
N ASP A 170 -12.16 13.56 -0.05
CA ASP A 170 -11.21 14.55 0.45
C ASP A 170 -11.81 15.38 1.60
N GLU A 171 -13.09 15.76 1.54
CA GLU A 171 -13.77 16.50 2.63
C GLU A 171 -13.94 15.66 3.90
N VAL A 172 -14.23 14.36 3.74
CA VAL A 172 -14.28 13.43 4.88
C VAL A 172 -12.89 13.26 5.48
N TRP A 173 -11.89 13.08 4.63
CA TRP A 173 -10.51 12.95 5.06
C TRP A 173 -10.03 14.22 5.78
N GLU A 174 -10.29 15.40 5.22
CA GLU A 174 -9.96 16.69 5.84
C GLU A 174 -10.67 16.86 7.18
N ARG A 175 -11.93 16.47 7.31
CA ARG A 175 -12.66 16.55 8.59
C ARG A 175 -12.05 15.64 9.66
N ASP A 176 -11.72 14.41 9.29
CA ASP A 176 -11.21 13.41 10.22
C ASP A 176 -9.71 13.63 10.54
N ASN A 177 -8.99 14.35 9.68
CA ASN A 177 -7.56 14.65 9.83
C ASN A 177 -7.28 16.14 10.09
N ALA A 178 -8.32 16.97 10.20
CA ALA A 178 -8.22 18.32 10.72
C ALA A 178 -7.88 18.20 12.21
N LYS A 179 -6.59 18.17 12.51
CA LYS A 179 -6.08 18.25 13.88
C LYS A 179 -6.69 19.50 14.52
N ASP A 180 -7.30 19.34 15.69
CA ASP A 180 -7.79 20.39 16.56
C ASP A 180 -6.66 21.38 16.91
N GLU A 181 -6.42 22.37 16.05
CA GLU A 181 -5.65 23.56 16.38
C GLU A 181 -6.29 24.75 15.63
N PRO A 182 -6.88 25.73 16.35
CA PRO A 182 -7.46 26.89 15.71
C PRO A 182 -6.34 27.76 15.08
N PRO A 183 -6.59 28.39 13.92
CA PRO A 183 -5.53 28.96 13.10
C PRO A 183 -5.08 30.32 13.62
N PRO A 184 -3.79 30.65 13.44
CA PRO A 184 -3.44 31.90 12.80
C PRO A 184 -2.87 31.59 11.41
N ALA A 185 -3.60 32.01 10.38
CA ALA A 185 -3.11 32.22 9.01
C ALA A 185 -2.26 31.07 8.37
N LEU A 186 -2.91 29.97 7.99
CA LEU A 186 -2.31 28.82 7.30
C LEU A 186 -2.18 28.98 5.77
N SER A 187 -1.79 30.15 5.27
CA SER A 187 -1.31 30.28 3.87
C SER A 187 0.21 30.11 3.75
N GLN A 188 0.91 29.88 4.86
CA GLN A 188 2.38 29.90 4.89
C GLN A 188 3.04 28.58 5.33
N SER A 189 2.34 27.57 5.86
CA SER A 189 3.01 26.44 6.54
C SER A 189 3.69 25.44 5.61
N SER A 190 3.21 25.23 4.38
CA SER A 190 3.90 24.35 3.43
C SER A 190 5.15 24.99 2.82
N GLN A 191 5.19 26.32 2.70
CA GLN A 191 6.39 27.07 2.32
C GLN A 191 7.34 27.31 3.51
N ALA A 192 6.81 27.53 4.72
CA ALA A 192 7.60 27.72 5.94
C ALA A 192 8.27 26.41 6.39
N ARG A 193 7.61 25.25 6.27
CA ARG A 193 8.22 23.94 6.57
C ARG A 193 9.39 23.62 5.64
N ALA A 194 9.30 24.00 4.37
CA ALA A 194 10.43 23.89 3.44
C ALA A 194 11.57 24.89 3.78
N GLY A 195 11.21 26.04 4.37
CA GLY A 195 12.14 27.09 4.81
C GLY A 195 12.87 26.79 6.11
N GLU A 196 12.26 26.10 7.07
CA GLU A 196 12.91 25.71 8.34
C GLU A 196 13.81 24.49 8.17
N ALA A 197 13.36 23.47 7.44
CA ALA A 197 14.24 22.39 7.00
C ALA A 197 15.43 22.97 6.20
N ALA A 198 15.21 24.10 5.49
CA ALA A 198 16.18 25.10 5.02
C ALA A 198 17.55 25.09 5.70
N GLU A 199 17.47 25.21 7.02
CA GLU A 199 18.56 25.55 7.91
C GLU A 199 19.47 24.36 8.22
N LEU A 200 18.96 23.14 8.05
CA LEU A 200 19.75 21.92 8.22
C LEU A 200 20.84 21.85 7.15
N LYS A 201 22.09 21.83 7.61
CA LYS A 201 23.27 21.75 6.76
C LYS A 201 23.62 20.29 6.49
N LEU A 202 24.40 20.04 5.44
CA LEU A 202 24.92 18.71 5.14
C LEU A 202 25.73 18.12 6.30
N VAL A 203 26.44 19.00 7.01
CA VAL A 203 27.19 18.73 8.24
C VAL A 203 26.29 18.12 9.33
N ASP A 204 25.04 18.58 9.45
CA ASP A 204 24.10 18.05 10.46
C ASP A 204 23.65 16.63 10.10
N LEU A 205 23.44 16.32 8.82
CA LEU A 205 23.11 14.96 8.39
C LEU A 205 24.29 13.99 8.60
N ALA A 206 25.52 14.46 8.40
CA ALA A 206 26.72 13.68 8.69
C ALA A 206 26.90 13.46 10.20
N LYS A 207 26.68 14.49 11.02
CA LYS A 207 26.77 14.40 12.49
C LYS A 207 25.80 13.39 13.08
N ASN A 208 24.59 13.31 12.53
CA ASN A 208 23.54 12.40 13.01
C ASN A 208 23.57 11.03 12.32
N SER A 209 24.66 10.67 11.62
CA SER A 209 24.84 9.37 10.96
C SER A 209 23.78 9.04 9.89
N VAL A 210 23.08 10.06 9.36
CA VAL A 210 22.17 9.93 8.22
C VAL A 210 22.98 9.68 6.95
N LEU A 211 24.18 10.25 6.85
CA LEU A 211 25.20 9.93 5.85
C LEU A 211 26.30 9.10 6.50
N ARG A 212 26.76 8.05 5.82
CA ARG A 212 27.77 7.10 6.32
C ARG A 212 28.91 6.95 5.33
N GLU A 213 30.07 6.56 5.84
CA GLU A 213 31.21 6.16 5.01
C GLU A 213 30.82 4.94 4.15
N GLY A 214 31.16 4.98 2.87
CA GLY A 214 30.80 3.95 1.89
C GLY A 214 29.44 4.15 1.19
N ASP A 215 28.65 5.16 1.58
CA ASP A 215 27.44 5.53 0.83
C ASP A 215 27.82 6.15 -0.53
N VAL A 216 26.96 5.92 -1.53
CA VAL A 216 27.09 6.50 -2.87
C VAL A 216 26.07 7.62 -3.07
N LEU A 217 26.56 8.78 -3.48
CA LEU A 217 25.75 9.92 -3.90
C LEU A 217 25.68 9.95 -5.42
N ALA A 218 24.47 9.73 -5.92
CA ALA A 218 24.14 9.79 -7.32
C ALA A 218 23.63 11.17 -7.69
N TYR A 219 24.38 11.88 -8.52
CA TYR A 219 23.98 13.16 -9.07
C TYR A 219 23.30 12.98 -10.42
N LYS A 220 22.14 13.61 -10.61
CA LYS A 220 21.44 13.66 -11.90
C LYS A 220 20.80 15.03 -12.09
N ARG A 221 21.16 15.72 -13.18
CA ARG A 221 20.56 17.01 -13.52
C ARG A 221 20.46 17.22 -15.02
N ASN A 222 19.30 17.72 -15.46
CA ASN A 222 19.07 18.11 -16.85
C ASN A 222 19.37 19.60 -17.05
N PHE A 223 20.22 19.91 -18.03
CA PHE A 223 20.56 21.26 -18.45
C PHE A 223 19.80 21.59 -19.73
N SER A 224 18.57 22.11 -19.60
CA SER A 224 17.72 22.44 -20.75
C SER A 224 18.40 23.40 -21.75
N ASN A 225 19.26 24.29 -21.26
CA ASN A 225 19.98 25.27 -22.10
C ASN A 225 21.05 24.62 -23.00
N LEU A 226 21.59 23.47 -22.59
CA LEU A 226 22.61 22.72 -23.33
C LEU A 226 22.05 21.43 -23.94
N ASN A 227 20.80 21.06 -23.59
CA ASN A 227 20.18 19.78 -23.88
C ASN A 227 21.05 18.57 -23.47
N VAL A 228 21.75 18.69 -22.34
CA VAL A 228 22.64 17.65 -21.79
C VAL A 228 22.13 17.24 -20.41
N VAL A 229 22.04 15.92 -20.18
CA VAL A 229 21.80 15.36 -18.85
C VAL A 229 23.13 14.95 -18.25
N VAL A 230 23.49 15.54 -17.13
CA VAL A 230 24.70 15.18 -16.38
C VAL A 230 24.31 14.16 -15.33
N GLU A 231 24.86 12.95 -15.44
CA GLU A 231 24.72 11.89 -14.46
C GLU A 231 26.12 11.51 -13.96
N LYS A 232 26.32 11.52 -12.63
CA LYS A 232 27.62 11.19 -12.05
C LYS A 232 27.47 10.57 -10.66
N ASP A 233 28.23 9.51 -10.42
CA ASP A 233 28.27 8.84 -9.13
C ASP A 233 29.51 9.23 -8.33
N VAL A 234 29.32 9.34 -7.02
CA VAL A 234 30.34 9.77 -6.06
C VAL A 234 30.25 8.90 -4.82
N ILE A 235 31.37 8.49 -4.24
CA ILE A 235 31.38 7.72 -2.99
C ILE A 235 31.92 8.56 -1.83
N ILE A 236 31.30 8.43 -0.66
CA ILE A 236 31.78 9.03 0.59
C ILE A 236 32.89 8.14 1.13
N GLN A 237 34.13 8.60 1.07
CA GLN A 237 35.29 7.84 1.55
C GLN A 237 35.45 7.98 3.06
N ARG A 238 35.36 9.21 3.57
CA ARG A 238 35.61 9.51 4.98
C ARG A 238 34.79 10.70 5.44
N ILE A 239 34.35 10.66 6.69
CA ILE A 239 33.72 11.79 7.37
C ILE A 239 34.67 12.27 8.46
N ASP A 240 35.10 13.54 8.41
CA ASP A 240 35.96 14.09 9.47
C ASP A 240 35.16 14.22 10.78
N PRO A 241 35.56 13.56 11.88
CA PRO A 241 34.81 13.59 13.14
C PRO A 241 34.77 14.97 13.81
N ARG A 242 35.69 15.88 13.48
CA ARG A 242 35.75 17.22 14.12
C ARG A 242 34.93 18.27 13.36
N THR A 243 35.03 18.27 12.03
CA THR A 243 34.38 19.27 11.18
C THR A 243 33.09 18.75 10.53
N HIS A 244 32.85 17.44 10.60
CA HIS A 244 31.81 16.72 9.85
C HIS A 244 31.79 17.07 8.35
N SER A 245 32.96 17.42 7.80
CA SER A 245 33.16 17.57 6.37
C SER A 245 33.28 16.19 5.72
N LEU A 246 32.72 16.06 4.52
CA LEU A 246 32.72 14.81 3.78
C LEU A 246 33.89 14.83 2.80
N THR A 247 34.78 13.83 2.88
CA THR A 247 35.76 13.56 1.84
C THR A 247 35.17 12.55 0.88
N ILE A 248 35.01 12.97 -0.37
CA ILE A 248 34.38 12.19 -1.42
C ILE A 248 35.37 11.90 -2.54
N LEU A 249 35.16 10.78 -3.22
CA LEU A 249 35.95 10.34 -4.36
C LEU A 249 35.12 10.43 -5.65
N ILE A 250 35.70 11.06 -6.66
CA ILE A 250 35.10 11.28 -7.97
C ILE A 250 36.08 10.80 -9.04
N GLU A 251 35.60 10.04 -10.02
CA GLU A 251 36.38 9.72 -11.20
C GLU A 251 36.29 10.85 -12.25
N PRO A 252 37.41 11.37 -12.77
CA PRO A 252 37.38 12.39 -13.82
C PRO A 252 36.80 11.84 -15.12
N GLY A 253 36.06 12.68 -15.85
CA GLY A 253 35.47 12.34 -17.15
C GLY A 253 33.94 12.25 -17.14
N THR A 254 33.39 11.86 -18.29
CA THR A 254 31.94 11.79 -18.57
C THR A 254 31.31 10.45 -18.18
N THR A 255 32.08 9.50 -17.64
CA THR A 255 31.57 8.23 -17.15
C THR A 255 30.57 8.45 -16.02
N ARG A 256 29.40 7.85 -16.13
CA ARG A 256 28.34 7.95 -15.12
C ARG A 256 28.71 7.20 -13.85
N ASP A 257 29.10 5.94 -14.02
CA ASP A 257 29.26 4.98 -12.95
C ASP A 257 30.69 5.00 -12.38
N LEU A 258 30.81 4.74 -11.07
CA LEU A 258 32.11 4.56 -10.42
C LEU A 258 32.71 3.21 -10.80
N PRO A 259 34.06 3.11 -10.90
CA PRO A 259 34.71 1.86 -11.26
C PRO A 259 34.54 0.83 -10.14
N ALA A 260 34.41 -0.44 -10.53
CA ALA A 260 34.05 -1.53 -9.62
C ALA A 260 34.98 -1.67 -8.41
N HIS A 261 36.25 -1.30 -8.53
CA HIS A 261 37.23 -1.35 -7.43
C HIS A 261 36.93 -0.36 -6.30
N LEU A 262 36.20 0.73 -6.56
CA LEU A 262 35.77 1.70 -5.53
C LEU A 262 34.43 1.34 -4.91
N LEU A 263 33.67 0.44 -5.53
CA LEU A 263 32.36 0.03 -5.02
C LEU A 263 32.45 -0.99 -3.89
N ILE A 264 33.65 -1.55 -3.64
CA ILE A 264 33.95 -2.53 -2.59
C ILE A 264 33.92 -1.84 -1.20
N PRO A 265 33.40 -2.50 -0.15
CA PRO A 265 33.46 -1.99 1.22
C PRO A 265 34.90 -1.80 1.69
N GLY A 266 35.26 -0.58 2.11
CA GLY A 266 36.63 -0.24 2.51
C GLY A 266 37.56 -0.02 1.32
N PRO A 267 37.31 0.98 0.45
CA PRO A 267 38.14 1.22 -0.73
C PRO A 267 39.58 1.51 -0.31
N SER A 268 40.52 0.84 -0.99
CA SER A 268 41.96 1.13 -0.89
C SER A 268 42.27 2.58 -1.27
N GLU A 269 43.42 3.11 -0.84
CA GLU A 269 43.85 4.49 -1.11
C GLU A 269 43.61 4.92 -2.57
N PRO A 270 43.25 6.19 -2.81
CA PRO A 270 42.86 6.67 -4.13
C PRO A 270 44.01 6.48 -5.13
N SER A 271 43.86 5.50 -6.02
CA SER A 271 44.75 5.35 -7.17
C SER A 271 44.34 6.35 -8.25
N ALA A 272 45.32 6.91 -8.96
CA ALA A 272 45.03 7.67 -10.17
C ALA A 272 44.18 6.81 -11.13
N PRO A 273 43.11 7.34 -11.75
CA PRO A 273 42.80 8.77 -11.93
C PRO A 273 41.83 9.40 -10.91
N THR A 274 41.46 8.71 -9.82
CA THR A 274 40.42 9.20 -8.89
C THR A 274 40.83 10.50 -8.18
N ARG A 275 39.92 11.49 -8.16
CA ARG A 275 40.11 12.78 -7.48
C ARG A 275 39.35 12.80 -6.17
N SER A 276 40.04 13.10 -5.07
CA SER A 276 39.42 13.37 -3.77
C SER A 276 39.06 14.84 -3.65
N MET A 277 37.88 15.16 -3.11
CA MET A 277 37.52 16.51 -2.69
C MET A 277 36.82 16.52 -1.33
N THR A 278 37.06 17.57 -0.55
CA THR A 278 36.39 17.79 0.73
C THR A 278 35.27 18.80 0.55
N ILE A 279 34.07 18.44 0.97
CA ILE A 279 32.87 19.26 0.82
C ILE A 279 32.19 19.51 2.17
N THR A 280 31.60 20.69 2.32
CA THR A 280 30.79 21.07 3.48
C THR A 280 29.34 21.39 3.10
N SER A 281 29.04 21.54 1.80
CA SER A 281 27.68 21.81 1.31
C SER A 281 27.36 21.07 0.00
N PRO A 282 26.07 20.78 -0.28
CA PRO A 282 25.69 20.10 -1.52
C PRO A 282 25.94 20.96 -2.77
N SER A 283 25.91 22.29 -2.64
CA SER A 283 26.26 23.21 -3.72
C SER A 283 27.76 23.15 -4.05
N GLN A 284 28.64 22.94 -3.06
CA GLN A 284 30.07 22.70 -3.32
C GLN A 284 30.27 21.37 -4.07
N LEU A 285 29.54 20.33 -3.67
CA LEU A 285 29.54 19.04 -4.37
C LEU A 285 29.11 19.19 -5.83
N GLU A 286 27.95 19.80 -6.06
CA GLU A 286 27.44 20.03 -7.41
C GLU A 286 28.43 20.83 -8.27
N ASN A 287 28.97 21.93 -7.76
CA ASN A 287 29.97 22.71 -8.48
C ASN A 287 31.23 21.91 -8.80
N GLY A 288 31.70 21.09 -7.85
CA GLY A 288 32.84 20.20 -8.06
C GLY A 288 32.58 19.14 -9.14
N LEU A 289 31.38 18.56 -9.18
CA LEU A 289 30.99 17.61 -10.22
C LEU A 289 30.91 18.27 -11.60
N LEU A 290 30.35 19.47 -11.66
CA LEU A 290 30.26 20.25 -12.91
C LEU A 290 31.61 20.74 -13.40
N ASP A 291 32.54 21.10 -12.49
CA ASP A 291 33.93 21.41 -12.82
C ASP A 291 34.63 20.18 -13.44
N VAL A 292 34.40 18.98 -12.90
CA VAL A 292 34.98 17.73 -13.42
C VAL A 292 34.38 17.35 -14.79
N TYR A 293 33.10 17.63 -14.99
CA TYR A 293 32.43 17.41 -16.27
C TYR A 293 32.80 18.45 -17.34
N GLY A 294 33.37 19.59 -16.94
CA GLY A 294 33.77 20.69 -17.84
C GLY A 294 32.65 21.68 -18.18
N ILE A 295 31.60 21.77 -17.34
CA ILE A 295 30.51 22.74 -17.54
C ILE A 295 30.90 24.09 -16.99
N ASP A 296 30.85 25.12 -17.84
CA ASP A 296 31.19 26.48 -17.46
C ASP A 296 30.25 27.03 -16.37
N ARG A 297 30.82 27.82 -15.44
CA ARG A 297 30.11 28.40 -14.30
C ARG A 297 28.95 29.28 -14.71
N THR A 298 29.03 29.95 -15.86
CA THR A 298 27.98 30.85 -16.37
C THR A 298 26.72 30.09 -16.80
N THR A 299 26.87 28.82 -17.21
CA THR A 299 25.76 27.98 -17.69
C THR A 299 25.10 27.17 -16.59
N ARG A 300 25.57 27.31 -15.35
CA ARG A 300 25.09 26.53 -14.21
C ARG A 300 23.72 27.02 -13.77
N PRO A 301 22.73 26.12 -13.64
CA PRO A 301 21.40 26.48 -13.21
C PRO A 301 21.37 26.78 -11.70
N ASN A 302 20.74 27.90 -11.32
CA ASN A 302 20.51 28.34 -9.93
C ASN A 302 19.45 27.49 -9.19
N GLY A 303 19.59 26.17 -9.22
CA GLY A 303 18.62 25.27 -8.60
C GLY A 303 19.13 24.63 -7.33
N ASN A 304 18.21 24.00 -6.62
CA ASN A 304 18.48 23.39 -5.33
C ASN A 304 19.22 22.06 -5.48
N ALA A 305 20.54 22.06 -5.23
CA ALA A 305 21.42 20.89 -5.28
C ALA A 305 20.91 19.70 -4.44
N TRP A 306 20.17 19.95 -3.36
CA TRP A 306 19.59 18.92 -2.50
C TRP A 306 18.62 17.98 -3.25
N LYS A 307 17.96 18.48 -4.29
CA LYS A 307 17.00 17.70 -5.09
C LYS A 307 17.66 16.84 -6.16
N SER A 308 18.89 17.17 -6.55
CA SER A 308 19.63 16.50 -7.63
C SER A 308 20.53 15.37 -7.15
N LEU A 309 20.62 15.15 -5.84
CA LEU A 309 21.48 14.16 -5.20
C LEU A 309 20.62 13.07 -4.53
N THR A 310 20.84 11.83 -4.95
CA THR A 310 20.18 10.64 -4.39
C THR A 310 21.19 9.80 -3.63
N LEU A 311 20.85 9.39 -2.42
CA LEU A 311 21.67 8.53 -1.57
C LEU A 311 21.39 7.06 -1.86
N TRP A 312 22.47 6.29 -2.03
CA TRP A 312 22.47 4.85 -2.23
C TRP A 312 23.29 4.19 -1.13
N ARG A 313 22.69 3.18 -0.48
CA ARG A 313 23.25 2.52 0.70
C ARG A 313 23.15 1.00 0.57
N TRP A 314 24.06 0.29 1.21
CA TRP A 314 24.01 -1.16 1.33
C TRP A 314 22.76 -1.64 2.10
N PRO A 315 22.06 -2.68 1.62
CA PRO A 315 20.94 -3.28 2.34
C PRO A 315 21.45 -4.05 3.57
N GLY A 316 21.46 -3.37 4.73
CA GLY A 316 21.80 -3.98 6.02
C GLY A 316 23.29 -4.28 6.24
N ASP A 317 23.61 -4.90 7.38
CA ASP A 317 24.97 -5.30 7.80
C ASP A 317 25.49 -6.55 7.05
N SER A 318 24.67 -7.18 6.20
CA SER A 318 25.05 -8.39 5.48
C SER A 318 25.72 -8.01 4.16
N LEU A 319 27.06 -7.95 4.18
CA LEU A 319 27.90 -7.88 2.98
C LEU A 319 27.85 -9.22 2.23
N GLU A 320 26.70 -9.57 1.67
CA GLU A 320 26.63 -10.69 0.74
C GLU A 320 27.29 -10.29 -0.58
N LEU A 321 28.55 -10.71 -0.75
CA LEU A 321 29.36 -10.48 -1.94
C LEU A 321 28.67 -10.87 -3.27
N ASN A 322 27.61 -11.68 -3.23
CA ASN A 322 26.86 -12.12 -4.39
C ASN A 322 26.00 -11.02 -5.04
N SER A 323 25.85 -9.85 -4.41
CA SER A 323 25.05 -8.71 -4.94
C SER A 323 25.87 -7.66 -5.73
N LEU A 324 27.16 -7.89 -5.98
CA LEU A 324 28.05 -6.93 -6.66
C LEU A 324 27.68 -6.65 -8.13
N ASP A 325 26.88 -7.52 -8.75
CA ASP A 325 26.41 -7.35 -10.15
C ASP A 325 25.25 -6.34 -10.29
N GLY A 326 24.74 -5.79 -9.17
CA GLY A 326 23.70 -4.77 -9.17
C GLY A 326 24.23 -3.35 -9.47
N GLN A 327 23.34 -2.45 -9.94
CA GLN A 327 23.67 -1.02 -10.10
C GLN A 327 24.34 -0.46 -8.85
N ARG A 328 25.45 0.28 -9.02
CA ARG A 328 26.21 0.92 -7.93
C ARG A 328 26.73 -0.07 -6.87
N GLY A 329 27.02 -1.29 -7.31
CA GLY A 329 27.55 -2.38 -6.49
C GLY A 329 26.53 -2.92 -5.52
N GLY A 330 25.29 -3.16 -5.95
CA GLY A 330 24.26 -3.79 -5.11
C GLY A 330 23.63 -2.90 -4.02
N ARG A 331 23.95 -1.59 -4.00
CA ARG A 331 23.32 -0.62 -3.10
C ARG A 331 21.87 -0.37 -3.51
N GLN A 332 21.02 -0.05 -2.53
CA GLN A 332 19.62 0.33 -2.74
C GLN A 332 19.42 1.84 -2.58
N ILE A 333 18.39 2.36 -3.25
CA ILE A 333 17.98 3.77 -3.13
C ILE A 333 17.45 4.00 -1.71
N HIS A 334 18.08 4.91 -0.97
CA HIS A 334 17.59 5.31 0.34
C HIS A 334 16.69 6.55 0.28
N GLY A 335 16.94 7.44 -0.68
CA GLY A 335 16.14 8.65 -0.89
C GLY A 335 16.98 9.81 -1.44
N THR A 336 16.33 10.93 -1.77
CA THR A 336 17.07 12.16 -2.13
C THR A 336 17.54 12.88 -0.87
N LEU A 337 18.66 13.62 -0.96
CA LEU A 337 19.14 14.40 0.19
C LEU A 337 18.09 15.40 0.67
N PHE A 338 17.25 15.92 -0.23
CA PHE A 338 16.12 16.77 0.12
C PHE A 338 15.11 16.06 1.04
N TYR A 339 14.71 14.84 0.71
CA TYR A 339 13.76 14.08 1.54
C TYR A 339 14.39 13.61 2.85
N LEU A 340 15.63 13.12 2.82
CA LEU A 340 16.33 12.68 4.03
C LEU A 340 16.49 13.83 5.04
N ARG A 341 16.71 15.05 4.53
CA ARG A 341 16.75 16.25 5.37
C ARG A 341 15.40 16.58 6.00
N ALA A 342 14.31 16.42 5.25
CA ALA A 342 12.95 16.67 5.74
C ALA A 342 12.53 15.64 6.79
N CYS A 343 12.75 14.34 6.54
CA CYS A 343 12.45 13.28 7.52
C CYS A 343 13.21 13.50 8.83
N TYR A 344 14.50 13.83 8.75
CA TYR A 344 15.30 14.13 9.94
C TYR A 344 14.78 15.36 10.73
N TYR A 345 14.20 16.34 10.04
CA TYR A 345 13.58 17.49 10.71
C TYR A 345 12.30 17.09 11.44
N GLU A 346 11.48 16.21 10.86
CA GLU A 346 10.22 15.75 11.46
C GLU A 346 10.43 14.82 12.66
N ASP A 347 11.52 14.05 12.67
CA ASP A 347 11.87 13.15 13.78
C ASP A 347 12.45 13.87 15.01
N ARG A 348 12.73 15.17 14.91
CA ARG A 348 13.31 16.00 15.97
C ARG A 348 12.23 16.78 16.73
#